data_AF-A0A950XEJ2-F1
#
_entry.id   AF-A0A950XEJ2-F1
#
_cell.length_a   1.000
_cell.length_b   1.000
_cell.length_c   1.000
_cell.angle_alpha   90.00
_cell.angle_beta   90.00
_cell.angle_gamma   90.00
#
_symmetry.space_group_name_H-M   'P 1'
#
loop_
_entity.id
_entity.type
_entity.pdbx_description
1 polymer ?
#
loop_
_entity_poly.entity_id
_entity_poly.type
_entity_poly.pdbx_seq_one_letter_code
_entity_poly.pdbx_strand_id
1 'polypeptide(L)'
;MNELVAARDRQDLHALDRMISQYKDASQKEPQSASAQYRLALAYSYSAEVATELRDKRKAEAMAEAGMDAARKAVSGNGASAEYHRLLGELCGQVIPANPLLGALKYGQCAHDEIDKAIQLDNRLALAYVSRGVGNYYLPASMGGGVELALKDFDKAISLNPSLPEAYLWKGVTLRKANRNAEARKALERAVQLDSQWTWAKQQLEKTPAQ
;
A
#
# COMPACT_ATOMS: atom_id res chain seq x y z
N MET A 1 1.54 6.39 15.99
CA MET A 1 0.89 6.06 14.70
C MET A 1 0.65 7.31 13.87
N ASN A 2 0.12 8.40 14.44
CA ASN A 2 -0.12 9.66 13.70
C ASN A 2 1.12 10.30 13.05
N GLU A 3 2.31 10.19 13.65
CA GLU A 3 3.52 10.79 13.09
C GLU A 3 4.04 10.04 11.86
N LEU A 4 3.92 8.71 11.85
CA LEU A 4 4.38 7.86 10.76
C LEU A 4 3.54 8.11 9.48
N VAL A 5 2.22 8.17 9.64
CA VAL A 5 1.29 8.53 8.54
C VAL A 5 1.56 9.97 8.09
N ALA A 6 1.71 10.92 9.00
CA ALA A 6 2.02 12.31 8.62
C ALA A 6 3.34 12.44 7.84
N ALA A 7 4.35 11.62 8.15
CA ALA A 7 5.59 11.58 7.39
C ALA A 7 5.38 11.00 5.98
N ARG A 8 4.57 9.94 5.83
CA ARG A 8 4.13 9.44 4.52
C ARG A 8 3.43 10.54 3.71
N ASP A 9 2.45 11.19 4.30
CA ASP A 9 1.58 12.17 3.62
C ASP A 9 2.36 13.37 3.09
N ARG A 10 3.37 13.79 3.84
CA ARG A 10 4.28 14.89 3.48
C ARG A 10 5.42 14.45 2.58
N GLN A 11 5.50 13.17 2.22
CA GLN A 11 6.60 12.57 1.48
C GLN A 11 7.97 12.77 2.15
N ASP A 12 8.00 12.81 3.50
CA ASP A 12 9.22 13.08 4.27
C ASP A 12 10.02 11.78 4.50
N LEU A 13 10.79 11.39 3.48
CA LEU A 13 11.68 10.22 3.55
C LEU A 13 12.70 10.33 4.70
N HIS A 14 13.15 11.52 5.06
CA HIS A 14 14.14 11.68 6.12
C HIS A 14 13.52 11.40 7.49
N ALA A 15 12.28 11.83 7.73
CA ALA A 15 11.52 11.43 8.92
C ALA A 15 11.26 9.92 8.95
N LEU A 16 10.86 9.33 7.82
CA LEU A 16 10.65 7.88 7.70
C LEU A 16 11.93 7.08 8.00
N ASP A 17 13.08 7.50 7.47
CA ASP A 17 14.38 6.85 7.73
C ASP A 17 14.76 6.89 9.23
N ARG A 18 14.50 8.01 9.92
CA ARG A 18 14.68 8.12 11.37
C ARG A 18 13.75 7.18 12.13
N MET A 19 12.47 7.14 11.77
CA MET A 19 11.48 6.26 12.42
C MET A 19 11.79 4.79 12.20
N ILE A 20 12.20 4.40 10.99
CA ILE A 20 12.64 3.03 10.68
C ILE A 20 13.80 2.65 11.60
N SER A 21 14.79 3.53 11.77
CA SER A 21 15.92 3.28 12.67
C SER A 21 15.46 3.04 14.12
N GLN A 22 14.55 3.88 14.63
CA GLN A 22 13.99 3.75 15.98
C GLN A 22 13.16 2.46 16.15
N TYR A 23 12.30 2.12 15.19
CA TYR A 23 11.50 0.90 15.24
C TYR A 23 12.35 -0.36 15.10
N LYS A 24 13.46 -0.28 14.34
CA LYS A 24 14.42 -1.37 14.24
C LYS A 24 15.06 -1.64 15.60
N ASP A 25 15.57 -0.62 16.27
CA ASP A 25 16.16 -0.75 17.61
C ASP A 25 15.14 -1.27 18.64
N ALA A 26 13.90 -0.77 18.59
CA ALA A 26 12.83 -1.24 19.46
C ALA A 26 12.49 -2.73 19.20
N SER A 27 12.37 -3.13 17.93
CA SER A 27 12.07 -4.51 17.56
C SER A 27 13.18 -5.50 17.95
N GLN A 28 14.43 -5.04 18.07
CA GLN A 28 15.55 -5.86 18.54
C GLN A 28 15.52 -6.09 20.04
N LYS A 29 15.01 -5.12 20.82
CA LYS A 29 14.81 -5.26 22.26
C LYS A 29 13.65 -6.20 22.59
N GLU A 30 12.66 -6.29 21.70
CA GLU A 30 11.48 -7.15 21.84
C GLU A 30 11.32 -8.08 20.62
N PRO A 31 12.24 -9.02 20.36
CA PRO A 31 12.26 -9.79 19.12
C PRO A 31 11.03 -10.67 18.93
N GLN A 32 10.34 -11.05 20.02
CA GLN A 32 9.11 -11.84 20.00
C GLN A 32 7.83 -10.99 19.88
N SER A 33 7.95 -9.66 19.94
CA SER A 33 6.79 -8.77 19.84
C SER A 33 6.35 -8.65 18.38
N ALA A 34 5.30 -9.38 18.02
CA ALA A 34 4.69 -9.29 16.69
C ALA A 34 4.27 -7.85 16.35
N SER A 35 3.81 -7.10 17.35
CA SER A 35 3.42 -5.69 17.18
C SER A 35 4.61 -4.76 16.89
N ALA A 36 5.78 -5.01 17.49
CA ALA A 36 6.98 -4.24 17.21
C ALA A 36 7.49 -4.52 15.78
N GLN A 37 7.47 -5.79 15.36
CA GLN A 37 7.79 -6.20 14.00
C GLN A 37 6.82 -5.59 12.97
N TYR A 38 5.52 -5.57 13.28
CA TYR A 38 4.50 -4.92 12.45
C TYR A 38 4.77 -3.42 12.28
N ARG A 39 5.09 -2.68 13.35
CA ARG A 39 5.39 -1.24 13.27
C ARG A 39 6.62 -0.97 12.40
N LEU A 40 7.66 -1.79 12.53
CA LEU A 40 8.84 -1.71 11.67
C LEU A 40 8.49 -1.97 10.21
N ALA A 41 7.74 -3.04 9.92
CA ALA A 41 7.30 -3.38 8.58
C ALA A 41 6.44 -2.26 7.96
N LEU A 42 5.55 -1.65 8.74
CA LEU A 42 4.67 -0.58 8.27
C LEU A 42 5.48 0.66 7.90
N ALA A 43 6.51 1.00 8.68
CA ALA A 43 7.39 2.12 8.37
C ALA A 43 8.20 1.89 7.09
N TYR A 44 8.68 0.65 6.88
CA TYR A 44 9.30 0.26 5.61
C TYR A 44 8.33 0.37 4.43
N SER A 45 7.09 -0.09 4.60
CA SER A 45 6.07 -0.02 3.55
C SER A 45 5.77 1.43 3.14
N TYR A 46 5.60 2.34 4.10
CA TYR A 46 5.41 3.76 3.79
C TYR A 46 6.66 4.40 3.16
N SER A 47 7.86 4.02 3.58
CA SER A 47 9.07 4.49 2.90
C SER A 47 9.18 3.95 1.47
N ALA A 48 8.71 2.74 1.20
CA ALA A 48 8.67 2.18 -0.15
C ALA A 48 7.62 2.87 -1.03
N GLU A 49 6.45 3.17 -0.46
CA GLU A 49 5.39 3.95 -1.10
C GLU A 49 5.89 5.34 -1.48
N VAL A 50 6.40 6.13 -0.52
CA VAL A 50 6.93 7.47 -0.79
C VAL A 50 8.08 7.45 -1.80
N ALA A 51 8.99 6.48 -1.72
CA ALA A 51 10.04 6.32 -2.71
C ALA A 51 9.48 6.05 -4.12
N THR A 52 8.41 5.25 -4.24
CA THR A 52 7.70 5.01 -5.50
C THR A 52 7.07 6.29 -6.03
N GLU A 53 6.41 7.07 -5.17
CA GLU A 53 5.80 8.35 -5.54
C GLU A 53 6.83 9.36 -6.05
N LEU A 54 8.01 9.38 -5.44
CA LEU A 54 9.18 10.18 -5.82
C LEU A 54 9.99 9.59 -6.98
N ARG A 55 9.54 8.46 -7.55
CA ARG A 55 10.17 7.72 -8.65
C ARG A 55 11.57 7.17 -8.34
N ASP A 56 11.93 7.04 -7.07
CA ASP A 56 13.12 6.33 -6.61
C ASP A 56 12.84 4.83 -6.52
N LYS A 57 12.91 4.16 -7.67
CA LYS A 57 12.64 2.72 -7.79
C LYS A 57 13.59 1.87 -6.94
N ARG A 58 14.86 2.27 -6.86
CA ARG A 58 15.89 1.51 -6.13
C ARG A 58 15.61 1.56 -4.63
N LYS A 59 15.29 2.73 -4.08
CA LYS A 59 14.89 2.84 -2.67
C LYS A 59 13.56 2.14 -2.41
N ALA A 60 12.59 2.27 -3.31
CA ALA A 60 11.29 1.60 -3.17
C ALA A 60 11.45 0.08 -3.02
N GLU A 61 12.19 -0.56 -3.92
CA GLU A 61 12.48 -1.99 -3.88
C GLU A 61 13.23 -2.37 -2.59
N ALA A 62 14.31 -1.66 -2.25
CA ALA A 62 15.11 -1.95 -1.06
C ALA A 62 14.30 -1.84 0.25
N MET A 63 13.41 -0.84 0.37
CA MET A 63 12.57 -0.65 1.55
C MET A 63 11.49 -1.73 1.63
N ALA A 64 10.85 -2.07 0.51
CA ALA A 64 9.85 -3.13 0.46
C ALA A 64 10.47 -4.48 0.88
N GLU A 65 11.60 -4.87 0.30
CA GLU A 65 12.29 -6.12 0.66
C GLU A 65 12.72 -6.15 2.13
N ALA A 66 13.27 -5.05 2.67
CA ALA A 66 13.64 -4.95 4.08
C ALA A 66 12.41 -5.08 5.02
N GLY A 67 11.27 -4.51 4.62
CA GLY A 67 10.02 -4.60 5.37
C GLY A 67 9.46 -6.02 5.42
N MET A 68 9.65 -6.84 4.38
CA MET A 68 9.10 -8.20 4.32
C MET A 68 9.61 -9.10 5.45
N ASP A 69 10.86 -8.95 5.86
CA ASP A 69 11.42 -9.75 6.98
C ASP A 69 10.72 -9.42 8.31
N ALA A 70 10.47 -8.15 8.56
CA ALA A 70 9.73 -7.71 9.74
C ALA A 70 8.26 -8.16 9.66
N ALA A 71 7.63 -8.06 8.48
CA ALA A 71 6.25 -8.50 8.27
C ALA A 71 6.10 -10.02 8.47
N ARG A 72 7.03 -10.83 7.96
CA ARG A 72 7.06 -12.29 8.20
C ARG A 72 7.17 -12.64 9.68
N LYS A 73 8.01 -11.92 10.44
CA LYS A 73 8.12 -12.10 11.90
C LYS A 73 6.82 -11.71 12.61
N ALA A 74 6.15 -10.65 12.16
CA ALA A 74 4.84 -10.26 12.69
C ALA A 74 3.80 -11.36 12.46
N VAL A 75 3.72 -11.90 11.24
CA VAL A 75 2.83 -13.04 10.91
C VAL A 75 3.18 -14.27 11.73
N SER A 76 4.46 -14.61 11.90
CA SER A 76 4.88 -15.77 12.71
C SER A 76 4.51 -15.61 14.19
N GLY A 77 4.54 -14.39 14.72
CA GLY A 77 4.13 -14.11 16.10
C GLY A 77 2.62 -14.07 16.31
N ASN A 78 1.83 -13.79 15.27
CA ASN A 78 0.37 -13.88 15.31
C ASN A 78 -0.24 -14.10 13.90
N GLY A 79 -0.29 -15.36 13.48
CA GLY A 79 -0.80 -15.75 12.15
C GLY A 79 -2.32 -15.66 12.00
N ALA A 80 -3.05 -15.25 13.04
CA ALA A 80 -4.48 -14.96 12.97
C ALA A 80 -4.76 -13.48 12.63
N SER A 81 -3.73 -12.63 12.59
CA SER A 81 -3.88 -11.20 12.31
C SER A 81 -4.03 -10.94 10.81
N ALA A 82 -5.25 -10.60 10.37
CA ALA A 82 -5.52 -10.20 8.99
C ALA A 82 -4.63 -9.02 8.54
N GLU A 83 -4.41 -8.04 9.42
CA GLU A 83 -3.58 -6.87 9.12
C GLU A 83 -2.11 -7.21 8.90
N TYR A 84 -1.58 -8.24 9.57
CA TYR A 84 -0.18 -8.65 9.38
C TYR A 84 0.02 -9.35 8.04
N HIS A 85 -0.92 -10.23 7.68
CA HIS A 85 -0.98 -10.85 6.35
C HIS A 85 -1.14 -9.79 5.26
N ARG A 86 -2.05 -8.83 5.45
CA ARG A 86 -2.26 -7.73 4.50
C ARG A 86 -0.96 -6.97 4.24
N LEU A 87 -0.27 -6.55 5.32
CA LEU A 87 0.95 -5.76 5.20
C LEU A 87 2.09 -6.54 4.53
N LEU A 88 2.23 -7.84 4.82
CA LEU A 88 3.21 -8.69 4.14
C LEU A 88 2.91 -8.77 2.64
N GLY A 89 1.65 -9.00 2.26
CA GLY A 89 1.26 -9.03 0.85
C GLY A 89 1.44 -7.69 0.15
N GLU A 90 1.16 -6.58 0.83
CA GLU A 90 1.41 -5.23 0.31
C GLU A 90 2.88 -4.96 0.04
N LEU A 91 3.77 -5.30 0.98
CA LEU A 91 5.22 -5.20 0.79
C LEU A 91 5.69 -6.05 -0.40
N CYS A 92 5.19 -7.28 -0.54
CA CYS A 92 5.45 -8.12 -1.71
C CYS A 92 5.01 -7.45 -3.01
N GLY A 93 3.85 -6.78 -3.02
CA GLY A 93 3.35 -6.02 -4.17
C GLY A 93 4.16 -4.74 -4.48
N GLN A 94 4.69 -4.06 -3.47
CA GLN A 94 5.43 -2.80 -3.61
C GLN A 94 6.76 -2.94 -4.38
N VAL A 95 7.29 -4.15 -4.54
CA VAL A 95 8.48 -4.40 -5.37
C VAL A 95 8.13 -4.38 -6.88
N ILE A 96 6.90 -4.72 -7.25
CA ILE A 96 6.49 -4.92 -8.64
C ILE A 96 6.70 -3.65 -9.51
N PRO A 97 6.33 -2.43 -9.08
CA PRO A 97 6.51 -1.24 -9.90
C PRO A 97 7.98 -0.91 -10.23
N ALA A 98 8.92 -1.31 -9.36
CA ALA A 98 10.35 -1.10 -9.60
C ALA A 98 10.88 -2.01 -10.71
N ASN A 99 10.50 -3.29 -10.66
CA ASN A 99 10.87 -4.30 -11.65
C ASN A 99 9.66 -5.20 -12.01
N PRO A 100 8.81 -4.79 -12.99
CA PRO A 100 7.53 -5.46 -13.22
C PRO A 100 7.62 -6.94 -13.54
N LEU A 101 8.60 -7.36 -14.36
CA LEU A 101 8.74 -8.75 -14.74
C LEU A 101 9.30 -9.59 -13.59
N LEU A 102 10.46 -9.21 -13.06
CA LEU A 102 11.13 -9.99 -12.01
C LEU A 102 10.34 -9.93 -10.69
N GLY A 103 9.82 -8.76 -10.34
CA GLY A 103 9.02 -8.54 -9.15
C GLY A 103 7.72 -9.33 -9.18
N ALA A 104 6.99 -9.36 -10.31
CA ALA A 104 5.80 -10.20 -10.43
C ALA A 104 6.14 -11.70 -10.34
N LEU A 105 7.23 -12.15 -10.99
CA LEU A 105 7.66 -13.56 -10.92
C LEU A 105 8.10 -13.97 -9.52
N LYS A 106 8.82 -13.09 -8.80
CA LYS A 106 9.39 -13.41 -7.48
C LYS A 106 8.41 -13.19 -6.34
N TYR A 107 7.59 -12.14 -6.39
CA TYR A 107 6.77 -11.68 -5.28
C TYR A 107 5.27 -11.63 -5.58
N GLY A 108 4.84 -11.84 -6.83
CA GLY A 108 3.42 -11.81 -7.20
C GLY A 108 2.59 -12.84 -6.45
N GLN A 109 3.11 -14.07 -6.32
CA GLN A 109 2.43 -15.13 -5.54
C GLN A 109 2.33 -14.77 -4.05
N CYS A 110 3.41 -14.24 -3.45
CA CYS A 110 3.39 -13.75 -2.07
C CYS A 110 2.33 -12.66 -1.88
N ALA A 111 2.29 -11.66 -2.77
CA ALA A 111 1.33 -10.57 -2.69
C ALA A 111 -0.11 -11.10 -2.73
N HIS A 112 -0.40 -12.01 -3.67
CA HIS A 112 -1.71 -12.63 -3.83
C HIS A 112 -2.12 -13.43 -2.59
N ASP A 113 -1.32 -14.41 -2.17
CA ASP A 113 -1.70 -15.37 -1.14
C ASP A 113 -1.88 -14.71 0.23
N GLU A 114 -1.01 -13.75 0.56
CA GLU A 114 -1.06 -13.06 1.85
C GLU A 114 -2.26 -12.09 1.93
N ILE A 115 -2.59 -11.41 0.83
CA ILE A 115 -3.78 -10.55 0.78
C ILE A 115 -5.06 -11.38 0.81
N ASP A 116 -5.12 -12.49 0.08
CA ASP A 116 -6.27 -13.38 0.13
C ASP A 116 -6.44 -14.00 1.53
N LYS A 117 -5.33 -14.35 2.19
CA LYS A 117 -5.35 -14.81 3.58
C LYS A 117 -5.89 -13.71 4.52
N ALA A 118 -5.48 -12.46 4.33
CA ALA A 118 -6.00 -11.33 5.10
C ALA A 118 -7.52 -11.19 4.94
N ILE A 119 -8.03 -11.28 3.71
CA ILE A 119 -9.48 -11.21 3.41
C ILE A 119 -10.24 -12.41 3.99
N GLN A 120 -9.64 -13.60 3.98
CA GLN A 120 -10.23 -14.79 4.61
C GLN A 120 -10.34 -14.65 6.13
N LEU A 121 -9.31 -14.07 6.77
CA LEU A 121 -9.29 -13.83 8.21
C LEU A 121 -10.24 -12.70 8.63
N ASP A 122 -10.30 -11.63 7.85
CA ASP A 122 -11.23 -10.51 8.06
C ASP A 122 -11.72 -9.92 6.73
N ASN A 123 -12.92 -10.34 6.32
CA ASN A 123 -13.56 -9.84 5.08
C ASN A 123 -14.13 -8.40 5.21
N ARG A 124 -13.98 -7.76 6.37
CA ARG A 124 -14.35 -6.37 6.61
C ARG A 124 -13.13 -5.45 6.69
N LEU A 125 -11.92 -5.99 6.58
CA LEU A 125 -10.69 -5.21 6.51
C LEU A 125 -10.60 -4.44 5.19
N ALA A 126 -11.10 -3.20 5.19
CA ALA A 126 -11.16 -2.35 3.98
C ALA A 126 -9.79 -2.19 3.30
N LEU A 127 -8.71 -2.05 4.09
CA LEU A 127 -7.35 -1.94 3.56
C LEU A 127 -6.90 -3.19 2.79
N ALA A 128 -7.38 -4.39 3.11
CA ALA A 128 -7.02 -5.59 2.34
C ALA A 128 -7.57 -5.56 0.92
N TYR A 129 -8.78 -5.00 0.73
CA TYR A 129 -9.31 -4.74 -0.60
C TYR A 129 -8.54 -3.63 -1.32
N VAL A 130 -8.05 -2.60 -0.61
CA VAL A 130 -7.14 -1.62 -1.22
C VAL A 130 -5.87 -2.31 -1.71
N SER A 131 -5.18 -3.08 -0.86
CA SER A 131 -3.94 -3.78 -1.24
C SER A 131 -4.16 -4.71 -2.42
N ARG A 132 -5.28 -5.46 -2.46
CA ARG A 132 -5.62 -6.32 -3.61
C ARG A 132 -5.88 -5.51 -4.88
N GLY A 133 -6.64 -4.42 -4.77
CA GLY A 133 -6.94 -3.53 -5.88
C GLY A 133 -5.67 -2.90 -6.47
N VAL A 134 -4.68 -2.55 -5.63
CA VAL A 134 -3.37 -2.07 -6.08
C VAL A 134 -2.62 -3.16 -6.84
N GLY A 135 -2.61 -4.40 -6.35
CA GLY A 135 -2.07 -5.55 -7.09
C GLY A 135 -2.72 -5.71 -8.47
N ASN A 136 -4.05 -5.67 -8.53
CA ASN A 136 -4.82 -5.73 -9.77
C ASN A 136 -4.53 -4.55 -10.70
N TYR A 137 -4.26 -3.35 -10.17
CA TYR A 137 -3.90 -2.18 -10.97
C TYR A 137 -2.56 -2.37 -11.71
N TYR A 138 -1.57 -3.00 -11.07
CA TYR A 138 -0.24 -3.24 -11.65
C TYR A 138 -0.18 -4.49 -12.53
N LEU A 139 -0.99 -5.51 -12.26
CA LEU A 139 -1.04 -6.72 -13.07
C LEU A 139 -1.85 -6.52 -14.37
N PRO A 140 -1.35 -7.00 -15.52
CA PRO A 140 -2.11 -6.97 -16.76
C PRO A 140 -3.29 -7.95 -16.71
N ALA A 141 -4.33 -7.68 -17.52
CA ALA A 141 -5.53 -8.53 -17.60
C ALA A 141 -5.22 -9.97 -18.02
N SER A 142 -4.20 -10.19 -18.85
CA SER A 142 -3.73 -11.52 -19.24
C SER A 142 -3.13 -12.34 -18.09
N MET A 143 -2.79 -11.70 -16.97
CA MET A 143 -2.28 -12.34 -15.76
C MET A 143 -3.30 -12.26 -14.60
N GLY A 144 -4.57 -12.04 -14.89
CA GLY A 144 -5.64 -12.00 -13.88
C GLY A 144 -5.79 -10.68 -13.13
N GLY A 145 -5.08 -9.62 -13.55
CA GLY A 145 -5.27 -8.26 -13.03
C GLY A 145 -6.20 -7.40 -13.91
N GLY A 146 -6.00 -6.08 -13.87
CA GLY A 146 -6.65 -5.13 -14.75
C GLY A 146 -7.53 -4.09 -14.05
N VAL A 147 -7.92 -3.09 -14.84
CA VAL A 147 -8.67 -1.91 -14.39
C VAL A 147 -9.98 -2.28 -13.69
N GLU A 148 -10.81 -3.12 -14.29
CA GLU A 148 -12.14 -3.43 -13.74
C GLU A 148 -12.08 -4.19 -12.41
N LEU A 149 -11.12 -5.12 -12.27
CA LEU A 149 -10.90 -5.83 -11.01
C LEU A 149 -10.41 -4.89 -9.91
N ALA A 150 -9.46 -4.00 -10.25
CA ALA A 150 -8.97 -2.99 -9.32
C ALA A 150 -10.10 -2.06 -8.85
N LEU A 151 -10.93 -1.55 -9.77
CA LEU A 151 -12.08 -0.70 -9.42
C LEU A 151 -13.08 -1.40 -8.51
N LYS A 152 -13.40 -2.67 -8.77
CA LYS A 152 -14.28 -3.47 -7.93
C LYS A 152 -13.75 -3.60 -6.49
N ASP A 153 -12.45 -3.79 -6.34
CA ASP A 153 -11.81 -3.88 -5.04
C ASP A 153 -11.82 -2.52 -4.30
N PHE A 154 -11.55 -1.42 -4.98
CA PHE A 154 -11.65 -0.10 -4.37
C PHE A 154 -13.09 0.25 -3.99
N ASP A 155 -14.08 -0.10 -4.80
CA ASP A 155 -15.49 0.07 -4.45
C ASP A 155 -15.89 -0.75 -3.23
N LYS A 156 -15.37 -1.98 -3.12
CA LYS A 156 -15.55 -2.81 -1.92
C LYS A 156 -14.91 -2.15 -0.69
N ALA A 157 -13.69 -1.65 -0.79
CA ALA A 157 -13.02 -0.93 0.29
C ALA A 157 -13.81 0.31 0.74
N ILE A 158 -14.30 1.12 -0.22
CA ILE A 158 -15.15 2.30 0.04
C ILE A 158 -16.46 1.90 0.73
N SER A 159 -17.09 0.80 0.31
CA SER A 159 -18.33 0.33 0.93
C SER A 159 -18.14 -0.11 2.40
N LEU A 160 -16.95 -0.65 2.72
CA LEU A 160 -16.60 -1.08 4.07
C LEU A 160 -16.17 0.09 4.95
N ASN A 161 -15.43 1.04 4.38
CA ASN A 161 -14.99 2.26 5.05
C ASN A 161 -15.07 3.46 4.10
N PRO A 162 -16.19 4.23 4.13
CA PRO A 162 -16.38 5.41 3.29
C PRO A 162 -15.45 6.58 3.61
N SER A 163 -14.70 6.50 4.70
CA SER A 163 -13.75 7.52 5.16
C SER A 163 -12.29 7.10 4.94
N LEU A 164 -12.03 6.06 4.15
CA LEU A 164 -10.67 5.59 3.83
C LEU A 164 -10.10 6.34 2.61
N PRO A 165 -9.21 7.33 2.78
CA PRO A 165 -8.70 8.13 1.67
C PRO A 165 -7.95 7.28 0.62
N GLU A 166 -7.24 6.23 1.04
CA GLU A 166 -6.46 5.34 0.18
C GLU A 166 -7.31 4.71 -0.93
N ALA A 167 -8.54 4.29 -0.58
CA ALA A 167 -9.43 3.63 -1.53
C ALA A 167 -9.89 4.60 -2.63
N TYR A 168 -10.17 5.86 -2.28
CA TYR A 168 -10.53 6.89 -3.25
C TYR A 168 -9.34 7.31 -4.11
N LEU A 169 -8.15 7.42 -3.52
CA LEU A 169 -6.93 7.76 -4.25
C LEU A 169 -6.65 6.73 -5.34
N TRP A 170 -6.59 5.46 -4.96
CA TRP A 170 -6.29 4.38 -5.90
C TRP A 170 -7.41 4.15 -6.92
N LYS A 171 -8.68 4.34 -6.55
CA LYS A 171 -9.79 4.40 -7.51
C LYS A 171 -9.57 5.50 -8.54
N GLY A 172 -9.21 6.70 -8.10
CA GLY A 172 -8.92 7.85 -8.96
C GLY A 172 -7.75 7.60 -9.93
N VAL A 173 -6.63 7.09 -9.42
CA VAL A 173 -5.46 6.69 -10.23
C VAL A 173 -5.85 5.65 -11.29
N THR A 174 -6.67 4.67 -10.91
CA THR A 174 -7.11 3.59 -11.82
C THR A 174 -8.06 4.11 -12.90
N LEU A 175 -9.02 4.96 -12.53
CA LEU A 175 -9.93 5.62 -13.48
C LEU A 175 -9.17 6.49 -14.48
N ARG A 176 -8.15 7.23 -14.02
CA ARG A 176 -7.30 8.03 -14.91
C ARG A 176 -6.54 7.14 -15.90
N LYS A 177 -5.99 6.00 -15.45
CA LYS A 177 -5.35 5.01 -16.35
C LYS A 177 -6.31 4.48 -17.41
N ALA A 178 -7.61 4.45 -17.10
CA ALA A 178 -8.67 4.05 -18.02
C ALA A 178 -9.24 5.22 -18.86
N ASN A 179 -8.61 6.40 -18.86
CA ASN A 179 -9.07 7.63 -19.51
C ASN A 179 -10.45 8.13 -19.04
N ARG A 180 -10.91 7.71 -17.86
CA ARG A 180 -12.18 8.15 -17.23
C ARG A 180 -11.91 9.37 -16.33
N ASN A 181 -11.37 10.44 -16.94
CA ASN A 181 -10.81 11.59 -16.23
C ASN A 181 -11.79 12.29 -15.29
N ALA A 182 -13.03 12.51 -15.72
CA ALA A 182 -14.04 13.17 -14.89
C ALA A 182 -14.37 12.39 -13.60
N GLU A 183 -14.46 11.06 -13.69
CA GLU A 183 -14.69 10.20 -12.52
C GLU A 183 -13.43 10.09 -11.65
N ALA A 184 -12.25 10.04 -12.28
CA ALA A 184 -10.97 10.04 -11.60
C ALA A 184 -10.82 11.28 -10.71
N ARG A 185 -11.11 12.47 -11.24
CA ARG A 185 -11.05 13.73 -10.47
C ARG A 185 -11.97 13.70 -9.26
N LYS A 186 -13.24 13.28 -9.41
CA LYS A 186 -14.18 13.17 -8.29
C LYS A 186 -13.65 12.27 -7.17
N ALA A 187 -13.06 11.13 -7.51
CA ALA A 187 -12.46 10.23 -6.53
C ALA A 187 -11.23 10.86 -5.86
N LEU A 188 -10.34 11.50 -6.62
CA LEU A 188 -9.15 12.16 -6.08
C LEU A 188 -9.49 13.36 -5.19
N GLU A 189 -10.50 14.16 -5.57
CA GLU A 189 -11.05 15.23 -4.74
C GLU A 189 -11.57 14.69 -3.41
N ARG A 190 -12.26 13.55 -3.43
CA ARG A 190 -12.71 12.90 -2.20
C ARG A 190 -11.55 12.43 -1.33
N ALA A 191 -10.48 11.89 -1.93
CA ALA A 191 -9.27 11.51 -1.20
C ALA A 191 -8.62 12.73 -0.52
N VAL A 192 -8.47 13.85 -1.23
CA VAL A 192 -7.90 15.10 -0.69
C VAL A 192 -8.80 15.75 0.38
N GLN A 193 -10.12 15.61 0.27
CA GLN A 193 -11.04 16.06 1.32
C GLN A 193 -10.90 15.26 2.62
N LEU A 194 -10.72 13.94 2.50
CA LEU A 194 -10.55 13.04 3.65
C LEU A 194 -9.17 13.19 4.28
N ASP A 195 -8.13 13.40 3.47
CA ASP A 195 -6.77 13.68 3.90
C ASP A 195 -6.18 14.86 3.12
N SER A 196 -6.29 16.04 3.72
CA SER A 196 -5.78 17.28 3.14
C SER A 196 -4.26 17.40 3.21
N GLN A 197 -3.55 16.52 3.92
CA GLN A 197 -2.09 16.56 4.03
C GLN A 197 -1.41 15.64 3.02
N TRP A 198 -2.14 14.68 2.43
CA TRP A 198 -1.58 13.73 1.49
C TRP A 198 -1.14 14.39 0.18
N THR A 199 0.17 14.61 0.07
CA THR A 199 0.82 15.31 -1.05
C THR A 199 0.61 14.54 -2.36
N TRP A 200 0.73 13.21 -2.34
CA TRP A 200 0.57 12.41 -3.54
C TRP A 200 -0.86 12.47 -4.09
N ALA A 201 -1.89 12.46 -3.23
CA ALA A 201 -3.28 12.61 -3.66
C ALA A 201 -3.53 13.93 -4.40
N LYS A 202 -2.98 15.04 -3.89
CA LYS A 202 -3.04 16.35 -4.56
C LYS A 202 -2.33 16.33 -5.91
N GLN A 203 -1.12 15.77 -5.96
CA GLN A 203 -0.37 15.64 -7.21
C GLN A 203 -1.12 14.80 -8.25
N GLN A 204 -1.79 13.71 -7.84
CA GLN A 204 -2.60 12.90 -8.75
C GLN A 204 -3.80 13.69 -9.27
N LEU A 205 -4.46 14.48 -8.42
CA LEU A 205 -5.58 15.34 -8.83
C LEU A 205 -5.13 16.39 -9.86
N GLU A 206 -4.00 17.06 -9.61
CA GLU A 206 -3.42 18.05 -10.54
C GLU A 206 -3.04 17.44 -11.89
N LYS A 207 -2.50 16.21 -11.89
CA LYS A 207 -2.14 15.46 -13.11
C LYS A 207 -3.34 14.92 -13.88
N THR A 208 -4.55 14.94 -13.31
CA THR A 208 -5.75 14.40 -13.95
C THR A 208 -6.45 15.49 -14.76
N PRO A 209 -6.54 15.39 -16.09
CA PRO A 209 -7.21 16.39 -16.91
C PRO A 209 -8.68 16.60 -16.51
N ALA A 210 -9.19 17.81 -16.73
CA ALA A 210 -10.62 18.09 -16.52
C ALA A 210 -11.49 17.45 -17.61
N GLN A 211 -10.92 17.21 -18.80
CA GLN A 211 -11.51 16.55 -19.98
C GLN A 211 -10.41 15.72 -20.64
#